data_AF-A0AAU2S0I2-F1
#
_entry.id   AF-A0AAU2S0I2-F1
#
_cell.length_a   1.000
_cell.length_b   1.000
_cell.length_c   1.000
_cell.angle_alpha   90.00
_cell.angle_beta   90.00
_cell.angle_gamma   90.00
#
_symmetry.space_group_name_H-M   'P 1'
#
loop_
_entity.id
_entity.type
_entity.pdbx_description
1 polymer ?
#
loop_
_entity_poly.entity_id
_entity_poly.type
_entity_poly.pdbx_seq_one_letter_code
_entity_poly.pdbx_strand_id
1 'polypeptide(L)'
;MGLLRTEGFTKLLELVAEESDTLDSAYTAALHAATLGGRLKAEVGLGALSRGESVALDELRNTGARRHLPLVQDTVGERLVLTGTGRLRVLRDGEPAPEGVLEIGRVDWAGGRPADLDRRWDEQQHAEGAESLSLHAWLRARPADTVDTMVADLRRTLTHVGPMRVYIGDRCYTNLGREHSNLVGKSLSAGSEQCRLNGIDGVPVERWTAHDAVFVVCMSALIASGTPSRTEEFSGTQLTAGRLEAFIRAKITSYDGEVTAATEQLPLVERLFALAAHARRLRPGKLERGPQIYRTVQAMTINKQEQFLDRPVTSADLPAAFTAKVTELLPAADLDRRDHLVAAWAQLMPALHGPTTDDAFTTGLEEVIHGLVEAGTESTGSHVGMSRGPRDITTLSALVAAGSPNPGHWKTSDYYCCVVPGQDFTRRFDRAPEELPQVVRAIAARMRWNGWHFMPHASGVSDHPSFADRDWFYAPTMPDMTEWTSHHHQGHVANGVRHAIRVPLGLTLAGVHRPGIHDFRLMRTDGETYGVPELRAAIAIGRVLQSVYQAHADRSERTGPALVVSDFGNTWYQRRHAPAAAAL
;
A
#
# COMPACT_ATOMS: atom_id res chain seq x y z
N MET A 1 -22.84 11.93 10.85
CA MET A 1 -21.64 11.29 10.26
C MET A 1 -21.49 9.87 10.81
N GLY A 2 -22.29 8.93 10.28
CA GLY A 2 -22.33 7.53 10.74
C GLY A 2 -22.71 6.52 9.65
N LEU A 3 -23.29 6.99 8.55
CA LEU A 3 -23.79 6.16 7.45
C LEU A 3 -22.72 5.28 6.77
N LEU A 4 -21.46 5.69 6.79
CA LEU A 4 -20.36 4.99 6.11
C LEU A 4 -19.42 4.24 7.06
N ARG A 5 -19.62 4.35 8.37
CA ARG A 5 -18.65 3.84 9.34
C ARG A 5 -18.67 2.31 9.36
N THR A 6 -17.50 1.69 9.20
CA THR A 6 -17.33 0.24 9.31
C THR A 6 -16.95 -0.21 10.72
N GLU A 7 -17.08 -1.52 10.96
CA GLU A 7 -16.92 -2.15 12.28
C GLU A 7 -15.47 -2.14 12.83
N GLY A 8 -14.47 -1.90 11.95
CA GLY A 8 -13.06 -1.84 12.32
C GLY A 8 -12.39 -3.22 12.48
N PHE A 9 -11.07 -3.24 12.67
CA PHE A 9 -10.30 -4.49 12.66
C PHE A 9 -10.60 -5.42 13.84
N THR A 10 -10.74 -4.89 15.06
CA THR A 10 -11.03 -5.70 16.24
C THR A 10 -12.33 -6.49 16.08
N LYS A 11 -13.39 -5.83 15.61
CA LYS A 11 -14.68 -6.50 15.42
C LYS A 11 -14.63 -7.56 14.31
N LEU A 12 -13.83 -7.33 13.28
CA LEU A 12 -13.57 -8.36 12.27
C LEU A 12 -12.89 -9.59 12.87
N LEU A 13 -11.92 -9.44 13.78
CA LEU A 13 -11.26 -10.60 14.40
C LEU A 13 -12.25 -11.41 15.24
N GLU A 14 -13.14 -10.74 15.99
CA GLU A 14 -14.23 -11.40 16.71
C GLU A 14 -15.14 -12.16 15.75
N LEU A 15 -15.59 -11.53 14.66
CA LEU A 15 -16.43 -12.16 13.66
C LEU A 15 -15.74 -13.39 13.03
N VAL A 16 -14.45 -13.31 12.72
CA VAL A 16 -13.69 -14.44 12.15
C VAL A 16 -13.58 -15.59 13.16
N ALA A 17 -13.43 -15.29 14.45
CA ALA A 17 -13.45 -16.30 15.50
C ALA A 17 -14.84 -16.96 15.63
N GLU A 18 -15.90 -16.16 15.65
CA GLU A 18 -17.30 -16.65 15.67
C GLU A 18 -17.65 -17.49 14.44
N GLU A 19 -17.27 -17.05 13.23
CA GLU A 19 -17.45 -17.80 11.98
C GLU A 19 -16.73 -19.16 12.04
N SER A 20 -15.56 -19.21 12.68
CA SER A 20 -14.78 -20.44 12.85
C SER A 20 -15.48 -21.45 13.75
N ASP A 21 -16.43 -21.04 14.60
CA ASP A 21 -17.17 -21.94 15.48
C ASP A 21 -18.03 -22.95 14.74
N THR A 22 -18.41 -22.63 13.50
CA THR A 22 -19.18 -23.51 12.62
C THR A 22 -18.32 -24.53 11.86
N LEU A 23 -17.00 -24.51 12.04
CA LEU A 23 -16.05 -25.35 11.32
C LEU A 23 -15.53 -26.49 12.20
N ASP A 24 -15.83 -27.73 11.80
CA ASP A 24 -15.44 -28.95 12.54
C ASP A 24 -13.98 -29.35 12.32
N SER A 25 -13.44 -29.08 11.12
CA SER A 25 -12.03 -29.38 10.81
C SER A 25 -11.11 -28.33 11.40
N ALA A 26 -10.09 -28.78 12.15
CA ALA A 26 -9.07 -27.90 12.71
C ALA A 26 -8.29 -27.17 11.59
N TYR A 27 -7.98 -27.86 10.49
CA TYR A 27 -7.31 -27.24 9.34
C TYR A 27 -8.17 -26.18 8.67
N THR A 28 -9.46 -26.47 8.44
CA THR A 28 -10.36 -25.49 7.80
C THR A 28 -10.58 -24.26 8.70
N ALA A 29 -10.73 -24.45 10.01
CA ALA A 29 -10.81 -23.34 10.96
C ALA A 29 -9.52 -22.51 11.00
N ALA A 30 -8.36 -23.16 11.02
CA ALA A 30 -7.06 -22.49 10.94
C ALA A 30 -6.92 -21.69 9.63
N LEU A 31 -7.28 -22.28 8.48
CA LEU A 31 -7.24 -21.61 7.19
C LEU A 31 -8.20 -20.42 7.14
N HIS A 32 -9.41 -20.55 7.69
CA HIS A 32 -10.39 -19.47 7.82
C HIS A 32 -9.81 -18.31 8.65
N ALA A 33 -9.25 -18.60 9.82
CA ALA A 33 -8.61 -17.60 10.67
C ALA A 33 -7.40 -16.94 9.98
N ALA A 34 -6.51 -17.72 9.36
CA ALA A 34 -5.34 -17.21 8.65
C ALA A 34 -5.72 -16.32 7.45
N THR A 35 -6.85 -16.59 6.80
CA THR A 35 -7.36 -15.80 5.67
C THR A 35 -8.32 -14.69 6.11
N LEU A 36 -8.53 -14.51 7.42
CA LEU A 36 -9.49 -13.55 7.98
C LEU A 36 -10.89 -13.71 7.37
N GLY A 37 -11.34 -14.97 7.30
CA GLY A 37 -12.57 -15.40 6.66
C GLY A 37 -12.59 -15.18 5.15
N GLY A 38 -11.51 -15.57 4.47
CA GLY A 38 -11.38 -15.45 3.01
C GLY A 38 -11.10 -14.03 2.48
N ARG A 39 -10.85 -13.06 3.36
CA ARG A 39 -10.58 -11.65 3.01
C ARG A 39 -9.10 -11.37 2.74
N LEU A 40 -8.22 -12.33 3.05
CA LEU A 40 -6.78 -12.31 2.82
C LEU A 40 -6.37 -13.55 2.03
N LYS A 41 -5.47 -13.40 1.07
CA LYS A 41 -4.85 -14.54 0.36
C LYS A 41 -4.17 -15.49 1.34
N ALA A 42 -4.45 -16.80 1.23
CA ALA A 42 -3.90 -17.82 2.11
C ALA A 42 -2.37 -17.81 2.19
N GLU A 43 -1.67 -17.61 1.06
CA GLU A 43 -0.20 -17.52 1.03
C GLU A 43 0.35 -16.45 1.98
N VAL A 44 -0.31 -15.29 2.08
CA VAL A 44 0.10 -14.19 2.95
C VAL A 44 -0.22 -14.49 4.40
N GLY A 45 -1.45 -14.96 4.68
CA GLY A 45 -1.89 -15.29 6.04
C GLY A 45 -1.09 -16.42 6.67
N LEU A 46 -0.94 -17.53 5.94
CA LEU A 46 -0.10 -18.66 6.35
C LEU A 46 1.37 -18.30 6.38
N GLY A 47 1.77 -17.26 5.64
CA GLY A 47 3.13 -16.75 5.68
C GLY A 47 3.55 -16.13 7.01
N ALA A 48 2.60 -15.86 7.91
CA ALA A 48 2.85 -15.42 9.27
C ALA A 48 3.28 -16.54 10.24
N LEU A 49 3.08 -17.81 9.86
CA LEU A 49 3.44 -18.97 10.67
C LEU A 49 4.96 -19.18 10.66
N SER A 50 5.53 -19.48 11.82
CA SER A 50 6.90 -20.03 11.90
C SER A 50 6.98 -21.38 11.19
N ARG A 51 8.20 -21.85 10.89
CA ARG A 51 8.37 -23.15 10.22
C ARG A 51 7.78 -24.30 11.05
N GLY A 52 7.95 -24.25 12.36
CA GLY A 52 7.36 -25.24 13.28
C GLY A 52 5.83 -25.24 13.28
N GLU A 53 5.21 -24.05 13.34
CA GLU A 53 3.75 -23.91 13.24
C GLU A 53 3.21 -24.39 11.87
N SER A 54 3.99 -24.19 10.81
CA SER A 54 3.63 -24.66 9.46
C SER A 54 3.60 -26.19 9.39
N VAL A 55 4.56 -26.87 10.03
CA VAL A 55 4.57 -28.34 10.15
C VAL A 55 3.31 -28.84 10.84
N ALA A 56 2.93 -28.21 11.97
CA ALA A 56 1.72 -28.61 12.68
C ALA A 56 0.47 -28.42 11.84
N LEU A 57 0.36 -27.29 11.14
CA LEU A 57 -0.78 -27.04 10.26
C LEU A 57 -0.86 -28.05 9.11
N ASP A 58 0.27 -28.42 8.50
CA ASP A 58 0.31 -29.45 7.48
C ASP A 58 -0.16 -30.82 8.03
N GLU A 59 0.18 -31.14 9.28
CA GLU A 59 -0.31 -32.35 9.94
C GLU A 59 -1.81 -32.31 10.24
N LEU A 60 -2.36 -31.15 10.62
CA LEU A 60 -3.82 -30.98 10.76
C LEU A 60 -4.54 -31.30 9.45
N ARG A 61 -3.97 -30.87 8.31
CA ARG A 61 -4.50 -31.17 6.98
C ARG A 61 -4.43 -32.67 6.67
N ASN A 62 -3.29 -33.30 6.95
CA ASN A 62 -3.02 -34.69 6.56
C ASN A 62 -3.81 -35.69 7.40
N THR A 63 -4.05 -35.40 8.68
CA THR A 63 -4.74 -36.30 9.62
C THR A 63 -6.26 -36.10 9.64
N GLY A 64 -6.76 -34.99 9.08
CA GLY A 64 -8.17 -34.63 9.19
C GLY A 64 -8.59 -34.31 10.62
N ALA A 65 -7.66 -33.79 11.44
CA ALA A 65 -7.90 -33.46 12.84
C ALA A 65 -9.14 -32.57 13.00
N ARG A 66 -9.90 -32.85 14.05
CA ARG A 66 -11.11 -32.12 14.44
C ARG A 66 -10.77 -30.99 15.39
N ARG A 67 -11.69 -30.06 15.55
CA ARG A 67 -11.59 -28.95 16.50
C ARG A 67 -12.63 -29.12 17.61
N HIS A 68 -12.21 -28.88 18.85
CA HIS A 68 -13.12 -28.63 19.97
C HIS A 68 -13.22 -27.13 20.25
N LEU A 69 -14.42 -26.69 20.61
CA LEU A 69 -14.67 -25.31 21.01
C LEU A 69 -13.92 -24.97 22.31
N PRO A 70 -13.49 -23.71 22.50
CA PRO A 70 -12.72 -23.29 23.70
C PRO A 70 -13.40 -23.57 25.04
N LEU A 71 -14.73 -23.73 25.06
CA LEU A 71 -15.55 -23.99 26.25
C LEU A 71 -15.39 -25.41 26.82
N VAL A 72 -14.75 -26.34 26.10
CA VAL A 72 -14.50 -27.71 26.57
C VAL A 72 -13.23 -27.71 27.44
N GLN A 73 -13.38 -27.41 28.72
CA GLN A 73 -12.28 -27.19 29.69
C GLN A 73 -11.33 -28.38 29.90
N ASP A 74 -11.71 -29.58 29.47
CA ASP A 74 -10.93 -30.82 29.67
C ASP A 74 -10.19 -31.32 28.41
N THR A 75 -10.12 -30.52 27.34
CA THR A 75 -9.43 -30.92 26.11
C THR A 75 -7.95 -30.53 26.14
N VAL A 76 -7.10 -31.57 26.21
CA VAL A 76 -5.63 -31.53 26.10
C VAL A 76 -5.25 -31.50 24.61
N GLY A 77 -4.28 -30.68 24.21
CA GLY A 77 -3.82 -30.62 22.82
C GLY A 77 -3.39 -29.23 22.33
N GLU A 78 -2.90 -29.18 21.09
CA GLU A 78 -2.53 -27.93 20.43
C GLU A 78 -3.70 -26.94 20.37
N ARG A 79 -3.39 -25.65 20.44
CA ARG A 79 -4.39 -24.58 20.39
C ARG A 79 -4.22 -23.72 19.16
N LEU A 80 -5.33 -23.43 18.49
CA LEU A 80 -5.39 -22.49 17.39
C LEU A 80 -5.81 -21.14 17.96
N VAL A 81 -4.98 -20.10 17.79
CA VAL A 81 -5.31 -18.76 18.28
C VAL A 81 -5.08 -17.70 17.22
N LEU A 82 -5.89 -16.64 17.27
CA LEU A 82 -5.79 -15.47 16.41
C LEU A 82 -5.34 -14.26 17.24
N THR A 83 -4.21 -13.67 16.88
CA THR A 83 -3.69 -12.50 17.61
C THR A 83 -4.48 -11.23 17.28
N GLY A 84 -4.35 -10.19 18.12
CA GLY A 84 -4.87 -8.85 17.82
C GLY A 84 -4.30 -8.20 16.55
N THR A 85 -3.25 -8.78 15.96
CA THR A 85 -2.69 -8.38 14.65
C THR A 85 -3.29 -9.17 13.48
N GLY A 86 -4.21 -10.10 13.73
CA GLY A 86 -4.80 -11.01 12.74
C GLY A 86 -3.86 -12.13 12.30
N ARG A 87 -2.80 -12.44 13.06
CA ARG A 87 -1.91 -13.57 12.79
C ARG A 87 -2.49 -14.83 13.42
N LEU A 88 -2.64 -15.89 12.63
CA LEU A 88 -2.85 -17.24 13.15
C LEU A 88 -1.58 -17.71 13.87
N ARG A 89 -1.76 -18.38 15.00
CA ARG A 89 -0.72 -19.12 15.73
C ARG A 89 -1.23 -20.53 15.99
N VAL A 90 -0.31 -21.49 15.98
CA VAL A 90 -0.53 -22.84 16.50
C VAL A 90 0.34 -22.96 17.76
N LEU A 91 -0.30 -23.06 18.92
CA LEU A 91 0.38 -23.20 20.20
C LEU A 91 0.48 -24.68 20.56
N ARG A 92 1.61 -25.09 21.11
CA ARG A 92 1.75 -26.44 21.66
C ARG A 92 0.84 -26.64 22.86
N ASP A 93 0.57 -27.90 23.16
CA ASP A 93 -0.10 -28.25 24.41
C ASP A 93 0.71 -27.72 25.61
N GLY A 94 0.04 -27.07 26.55
CA GLY A 94 0.66 -26.40 27.71
C GLY A 94 1.43 -25.10 27.41
N GLU A 95 1.66 -24.71 26.16
CA GLU A 95 2.28 -23.42 25.83
C GLU A 95 1.32 -22.29 26.19
N PRO A 96 1.74 -21.25 26.94
CA PRO A 96 0.85 -20.15 27.31
C PRO A 96 0.42 -19.33 26.08
N ALA A 97 -0.83 -18.88 26.08
CA ALA A 97 -1.31 -18.00 25.02
C ALA A 97 -0.83 -16.57 25.27
N PRO A 98 -0.42 -15.82 24.23
CA PRO A 98 -0.15 -14.39 24.37
C PRO A 98 -1.39 -13.64 24.88
N GLU A 99 -1.19 -12.49 25.52
CA GLU A 99 -2.30 -11.65 25.98
C GLU A 99 -3.11 -11.10 24.80
N GLY A 100 -4.44 -11.01 24.96
CA GLY A 100 -5.33 -10.40 23.97
C GLY A 100 -5.50 -11.21 22.67
N VAL A 101 -5.26 -12.52 22.69
CA VAL A 101 -5.57 -13.42 21.57
C VAL A 101 -6.99 -13.96 21.69
N LEU A 102 -7.59 -14.30 20.55
CA LEU A 102 -8.86 -15.04 20.46
C LEU A 102 -8.54 -16.52 20.24
N GLU A 103 -9.00 -17.40 21.15
CA GLU A 103 -8.86 -18.85 20.98
C GLU A 103 -9.88 -19.33 19.95
N ILE A 104 -9.39 -19.83 18.80
CA ILE A 104 -10.21 -20.36 17.71
C ILE A 104 -10.64 -21.77 18.03
N GLY A 105 -9.84 -22.54 18.76
CA GLY A 105 -10.22 -23.86 19.26
C GLY A 105 -9.03 -24.74 19.59
N ARG A 106 -9.34 -25.95 20.05
CA ARG A 106 -8.37 -26.96 20.46
C ARG A 106 -8.37 -28.12 19.49
N VAL A 107 -7.19 -28.66 19.20
CA VAL A 107 -7.02 -29.73 18.23
C VAL A 107 -7.36 -31.08 18.87
N ASP A 108 -8.26 -31.82 18.23
CA ASP A 108 -8.52 -33.23 18.47
C ASP A 108 -8.00 -34.06 17.30
N TRP A 109 -6.97 -34.85 17.56
CA TRP A 109 -6.31 -35.65 16.53
C TRP A 109 -7.12 -36.86 16.07
N ALA A 110 -8.30 -37.15 16.65
CA ALA A 110 -9.31 -38.17 16.28
C ALA A 110 -8.84 -39.65 16.20
N GLY A 111 -7.59 -39.92 15.83
CA GLY A 111 -6.92 -41.23 15.78
C GLY A 111 -5.56 -41.24 16.48
N GLY A 112 -5.26 -40.20 17.27
CA GLY A 112 -4.01 -40.03 18.02
C GLY A 112 -3.08 -39.00 17.39
N ARG A 113 -2.46 -38.18 18.24
CA ARG A 113 -1.49 -37.17 17.84
C ARG A 113 -0.29 -37.83 17.16
N PRO A 114 0.19 -37.35 16.00
CA PRO A 114 1.37 -37.91 15.35
C PRO A 114 2.57 -37.93 16.30
N ALA A 115 3.12 -39.12 16.53
CA ALA A 115 4.14 -39.35 17.55
C ALA A 115 5.45 -38.57 17.30
N ASP A 116 5.70 -38.19 16.05
CA ASP A 116 6.92 -37.49 15.64
C ASP A 116 6.71 -35.99 15.38
N LEU A 117 5.51 -35.45 15.66
CA LEU A 117 5.17 -34.04 15.43
C LEU A 117 6.13 -33.11 16.18
N ASP A 118 6.38 -33.35 17.47
CA ASP A 118 7.28 -32.52 18.27
C ASP A 118 8.69 -32.52 17.69
N ARG A 119 9.21 -33.69 17.33
CA ARG A 119 10.53 -33.84 16.72
C ARG A 119 10.64 -33.02 15.43
N ARG A 120 9.68 -33.16 14.50
CA ARG A 120 9.68 -32.41 13.23
C ARG A 120 9.52 -30.91 13.44
N TRP A 121 8.68 -30.51 14.39
CA TRP A 121 8.51 -29.11 14.76
C TRP A 121 9.81 -28.53 15.33
N ASP A 122 10.43 -29.22 16.30
CA ASP A 122 11.69 -28.83 16.90
C ASP A 122 12.80 -28.75 15.87
N GLU A 123 12.92 -29.73 14.96
CA GLU A 123 13.90 -29.71 13.87
C GLU A 123 13.79 -28.45 13.02
N GLN A 124 12.57 -28.03 12.68
CA GLN A 124 12.34 -26.81 11.91
C GLN A 124 12.67 -25.54 12.69
N GLN A 125 12.31 -25.48 13.98
CA GLN A 125 12.69 -24.34 14.82
C GLN A 125 14.19 -24.25 15.05
N HIS A 126 14.88 -25.38 15.25
CA HIS A 126 16.34 -25.42 15.38
C HIS A 126 17.03 -24.97 14.09
N ALA A 127 16.53 -25.39 12.92
CA ALA A 127 17.06 -24.93 11.63
C ALA A 127 16.92 -23.40 11.46
N GLU A 128 15.75 -22.84 11.79
CA GLU A 128 15.53 -21.38 11.76
C GLU A 128 16.41 -20.63 12.78
N GLY A 129 16.61 -21.21 13.97
CA GLY A 129 17.53 -20.70 14.98
C GLY A 129 18.99 -20.70 14.52
N ALA A 130 19.43 -21.76 13.83
CA ALA A 130 20.78 -21.86 13.28
C ALA A 130 21.04 -20.83 12.16
N GLU A 131 20.04 -20.58 11.30
CA GLU A 131 20.07 -19.48 10.33
C GLU A 131 20.22 -18.13 11.05
N SER A 132 19.40 -17.89 12.08
CA SER A 132 19.43 -16.64 12.86
C SER A 132 20.80 -16.39 13.51
N LEU A 133 21.41 -17.43 14.09
CA LEU A 133 22.75 -17.34 14.66
C LEU A 133 23.82 -17.09 13.60
N SER A 134 23.66 -17.65 12.39
CA SER A 134 24.57 -17.39 11.26
C SER A 134 24.51 -15.93 10.80
N LEU A 135 23.31 -15.35 10.74
CA LEU A 135 23.12 -13.92 10.41
C LEU A 135 23.74 -13.02 11.49
N HIS A 136 23.59 -13.38 12.77
CA HIS A 136 24.20 -12.64 13.88
C HIS A 136 25.73 -12.71 13.87
N ALA A 137 26.29 -13.91 13.67
CA ALA A 137 27.73 -14.09 13.53
C ALA A 137 28.30 -13.31 12.34
N TRP A 138 27.57 -13.27 11.22
CA TRP A 138 27.94 -12.49 10.05
C TRP A 138 28.02 -11.00 10.36
N LEU A 139 27.02 -10.43 11.05
CA LEU A 139 27.04 -9.02 11.46
C LEU A 139 28.20 -8.73 12.41
N ARG A 140 28.45 -9.62 13.37
CA ARG A 140 29.52 -9.47 14.36
C ARG A 140 30.91 -9.43 13.71
N ALA A 141 31.09 -10.11 12.58
CA ALA A 141 32.35 -10.12 11.85
C ALA A 141 32.59 -8.85 11.01
N ARG A 142 31.63 -7.90 10.95
CA ARG A 142 31.75 -6.67 10.17
C ARG A 142 32.35 -5.52 11.01
N PRO A 143 33.04 -4.56 10.37
CA PRO A 143 33.42 -3.31 11.03
C PRO A 143 32.18 -2.59 11.57
N ALA A 144 32.32 -1.94 12.73
CA ALA A 144 31.24 -1.20 13.39
C ALA A 144 30.59 -0.18 12.44
N ASP A 145 31.40 0.62 11.74
CA ASP A 145 30.92 1.63 10.78
C ASP A 145 30.01 1.04 9.68
N THR A 146 30.27 -0.19 9.24
CA THR A 146 29.43 -0.88 8.25
C THR A 146 28.06 -1.23 8.85
N VAL A 147 28.04 -1.72 10.08
CA VAL A 147 26.80 -2.06 10.79
C VAL A 147 26.00 -0.81 11.10
N ASP A 148 26.66 0.26 11.55
CA ASP A 148 26.04 1.55 11.84
C ASP A 148 25.42 2.16 10.58
N THR A 149 26.11 2.06 9.45
CA THR A 149 25.57 2.48 8.14
C THR A 149 24.31 1.68 7.78
N MET A 150 24.30 0.36 7.97
CA MET A 150 23.11 -0.47 7.73
C MET A 150 21.92 -0.03 8.60
N VAL A 151 22.15 0.20 9.90
CA VAL A 151 21.10 0.66 10.83
C VAL A 151 20.59 2.05 10.44
N ALA A 152 21.48 2.98 10.07
CA ALA A 152 21.12 4.32 9.63
C ALA A 152 20.29 4.30 8.34
N ASP A 153 20.66 3.47 7.36
CA ASP A 153 19.92 3.30 6.11
C ASP A 153 18.53 2.69 6.35
N LEU A 154 18.43 1.72 7.26
CA LEU A 154 17.14 1.15 7.68
C LEU A 154 16.27 2.21 8.35
N ARG A 155 16.80 2.96 9.31
CA ARG A 155 16.09 4.04 10.00
C ARG A 155 15.55 5.07 9.02
N ARG A 156 16.41 5.54 8.11
CA ARG A 156 16.03 6.49 7.07
C ARG A 156 14.94 5.91 6.18
N THR A 157 15.12 4.70 5.68
CA THR A 157 14.15 4.06 4.78
C THR A 157 12.80 3.85 5.45
N LEU A 158 12.78 3.30 6.67
CA LEU A 158 11.56 2.98 7.42
C LEU A 158 10.75 4.22 7.81
N THR A 159 11.41 5.38 7.96
CA THR A 159 10.76 6.66 8.22
C THR A 159 9.93 7.15 7.02
N HIS A 160 10.34 6.79 5.79
CA HIS A 160 9.78 7.33 4.55
C HIS A 160 9.02 6.31 3.69
N VAL A 161 8.87 5.07 4.15
CA VAL A 161 7.97 4.08 3.56
C VAL A 161 6.62 4.07 4.26
N GLY A 162 5.61 3.52 3.60
CA GLY A 162 4.31 3.34 4.20
C GLY A 162 4.33 2.35 5.39
N PRO A 163 3.18 2.18 6.07
CA PRO A 163 3.08 1.27 7.19
C PRO A 163 3.45 -0.17 6.79
N MET A 164 4.21 -0.85 7.65
CA MET A 164 4.67 -2.22 7.45
C MET A 164 4.67 -3.00 8.77
N ARG A 165 4.59 -4.32 8.67
CA ARG A 165 4.57 -5.23 9.83
C ARG A 165 5.18 -6.57 9.45
N VAL A 166 6.20 -7.03 10.13
CA VAL A 166 6.80 -8.36 9.90
C VAL A 166 6.95 -9.10 11.22
N TYR A 167 7.02 -10.43 11.14
CA TYR A 167 7.26 -11.29 12.29
C TYR A 167 8.64 -11.94 12.22
N ILE A 168 9.27 -12.15 13.37
CA ILE A 168 10.46 -13.00 13.49
C ILE A 168 10.22 -13.90 14.70
N GLY A 169 9.92 -15.17 14.45
CA GLY A 169 9.36 -16.07 15.45
C GLY A 169 8.10 -15.46 16.05
N ASP A 170 8.15 -15.14 17.33
CA ASP A 170 7.02 -14.59 18.09
C ASP A 170 7.05 -13.06 18.20
N ARG A 171 8.13 -12.43 17.76
CA ARG A 171 8.28 -10.98 17.81
C ARG A 171 7.65 -10.32 16.59
N CYS A 172 7.01 -9.18 16.81
CA CYS A 172 6.47 -8.31 15.77
C CYS A 172 7.34 -7.05 15.64
N TYR A 173 7.73 -6.71 14.43
CA TYR A 173 8.42 -5.46 14.08
C TYR A 173 7.48 -4.62 13.20
N THR A 174 7.12 -3.41 13.64
CA THR A 174 6.12 -2.59 12.92
C THR A 174 6.25 -1.09 13.20
N ASN A 175 5.92 -0.28 12.19
CA ASN A 175 5.74 1.18 12.31
C ASN A 175 4.23 1.59 12.31
N LEU A 176 3.33 0.61 12.47
CA LEU A 176 1.88 0.78 12.42
C LEU A 176 1.27 0.85 13.83
N GLY A 177 0.45 1.88 14.06
CA GLY A 177 -0.38 2.01 15.27
C GLY A 177 0.40 2.58 16.46
N ARG A 178 -0.24 3.46 17.25
CA ARG A 178 0.45 4.19 18.33
C ARG A 178 0.90 3.31 19.49
N GLU A 179 0.16 2.25 19.78
CA GLU A 179 0.38 1.41 20.98
C GLU A 179 1.31 0.21 20.72
N HIS A 180 1.47 -0.20 19.46
CA HIS A 180 2.23 -1.40 19.08
C HIS A 180 3.45 -1.11 18.21
N SER A 181 3.59 0.12 17.71
CA SER A 181 4.73 0.52 16.88
C SER A 181 6.02 0.46 17.68
N ASN A 182 7.02 -0.21 17.13
CA ASN A 182 8.35 -0.35 17.70
C ASN A 182 9.46 -0.12 16.66
N LEU A 183 9.08 0.34 15.46
CA LEU A 183 9.96 0.88 14.44
C LEU A 183 9.64 2.36 14.20
N VAL A 184 10.62 3.10 13.68
CA VAL A 184 10.44 4.51 13.29
C VAL A 184 9.36 4.67 12.22
N GLY A 185 8.60 5.76 12.31
CA GLY A 185 7.59 6.13 11.33
C GLY A 185 6.57 7.11 11.90
N LYS A 186 5.41 7.26 11.23
CA LYS A 186 4.39 8.24 11.64
C LYS A 186 3.90 8.07 13.09
N SER A 187 3.83 6.83 13.58
CA SER A 187 3.33 6.53 14.93
C SER A 187 4.40 6.64 16.01
N LEU A 188 5.68 6.66 15.63
CA LEU A 188 6.82 6.59 16.54
C LEU A 188 8.00 7.40 16.01
N SER A 189 8.38 8.45 16.76
CA SER A 189 9.50 9.31 16.38
C SER A 189 10.83 8.54 16.39
N ALA A 190 11.79 9.02 15.59
CA ALA A 190 13.11 8.42 15.48
C ALA A 190 13.88 8.39 16.81
N GLY A 191 13.59 9.27 17.76
CA GLY A 191 14.22 9.32 19.10
C GLY A 191 13.48 8.57 20.21
N SER A 192 12.39 7.85 19.91
CA SER A 192 11.60 7.16 20.93
C SER A 192 12.35 5.98 21.56
N GLU A 193 12.29 5.82 22.89
CA GLU A 193 12.83 4.64 23.60
C GLU A 193 12.15 3.33 23.21
N GLN A 194 10.90 3.40 22.73
CA GLN A 194 10.17 2.23 22.22
C GLN A 194 10.69 1.77 20.84
N CYS A 195 11.47 2.60 20.15
CA CYS A 195 12.03 2.24 18.86
C CYS A 195 13.16 1.23 19.04
N ARG A 196 12.96 0.01 18.51
CA ARG A 196 13.94 -1.07 18.59
C ARG A 196 15.28 -0.70 17.96
N LEU A 197 15.27 0.12 16.91
CA LEU A 197 16.50 0.59 16.27
C LEU A 197 17.34 1.46 17.21
N ASN A 198 16.72 2.20 18.13
CA ASN A 198 17.46 3.00 19.12
C ASN A 198 18.10 2.14 20.20
N GLY A 199 17.50 0.99 20.52
CA GLY A 199 18.05 0.02 21.46
C GLY A 199 19.29 -0.73 20.93
N ILE A 200 19.57 -0.64 19.63
CA ILE A 200 20.75 -1.28 19.00
C ILE A 200 21.76 -0.26 18.43
N ASP A 201 21.36 1.00 18.27
CA ASP A 201 22.23 2.07 17.80
C ASP A 201 23.37 2.36 18.78
N GLY A 202 24.61 2.37 18.30
CA GLY A 202 25.81 2.50 19.14
C GLY A 202 26.04 1.35 20.14
N VAL A 203 25.23 0.28 20.09
CA VAL A 203 25.40 -0.90 20.94
C VAL A 203 26.22 -1.96 20.18
N PRO A 204 27.28 -2.54 20.77
CA PRO A 204 28.05 -3.60 20.13
C PRO A 204 27.16 -4.78 19.71
N VAL A 205 27.38 -5.30 18.51
CA VAL A 205 26.58 -6.39 17.90
C VAL A 205 26.53 -7.63 18.80
N GLU A 206 27.57 -7.89 19.60
CA GLU A 206 27.61 -8.97 20.59
C GLU A 206 26.44 -8.96 21.57
N ARG A 207 25.89 -7.78 21.86
CA ARG A 207 24.80 -7.59 22.83
C ARG A 207 23.43 -7.60 22.17
N TRP A 208 23.36 -7.66 20.85
CA TRP A 208 22.09 -7.71 20.12
C TRP A 208 21.43 -9.07 20.31
N THR A 209 20.09 -9.09 20.27
CA THR A 209 19.38 -10.36 20.18
C THR A 209 19.48 -10.92 18.76
N ALA A 210 19.43 -12.26 18.61
CA ALA A 210 19.43 -12.89 17.29
C ALA A 210 18.28 -12.38 16.39
N HIS A 211 17.12 -12.05 16.98
CA HIS A 211 15.98 -11.49 16.25
C HIS A 211 16.30 -10.11 15.64
N ASP A 212 17.02 -9.25 16.37
CA ASP A 212 17.39 -7.93 15.87
C ASP A 212 18.46 -8.04 14.77
N ALA A 213 19.39 -8.97 14.92
CA ALA A 213 20.34 -9.31 13.85
C ALA A 213 19.65 -9.81 12.58
N VAL A 214 18.66 -10.72 12.72
CA VAL A 214 17.83 -11.18 11.59
C VAL A 214 17.11 -10.01 10.94
N PHE A 215 16.46 -9.15 11.74
CA PHE A 215 15.77 -7.97 11.23
C PHE A 215 16.69 -7.09 10.40
N VAL A 216 17.87 -6.72 10.93
CA VAL A 216 18.82 -5.83 10.26
C VAL A 216 19.32 -6.44 8.96
N VAL A 217 19.77 -7.70 8.96
CA VAL A 217 20.30 -8.35 7.74
C VAL A 217 19.20 -8.56 6.70
N CYS A 218 18.10 -9.20 7.06
CA CYS A 218 17.04 -9.55 6.12
C CYS A 218 16.33 -8.31 5.57
N MET A 219 16.06 -7.29 6.40
CA MET A 219 15.43 -6.06 5.91
C MET A 219 16.36 -5.28 4.97
N SER A 220 17.67 -5.26 5.27
CA SER A 220 18.66 -4.62 4.39
C SER A 220 18.73 -5.33 3.03
N ALA A 221 18.77 -6.66 3.01
CA ALA A 221 18.73 -7.44 1.77
C ALA A 221 17.40 -7.24 1.01
N LEU A 222 16.27 -7.16 1.71
CA LEU A 222 14.96 -6.88 1.11
C LEU A 222 14.93 -5.52 0.42
N ILE A 223 15.41 -4.45 1.09
CA ILE A 223 15.50 -3.10 0.51
C ILE A 223 16.47 -3.09 -0.69
N ALA A 224 17.61 -3.78 -0.58
CA ALA A 224 18.58 -3.89 -1.66
C ALA A 224 18.01 -4.57 -2.92
N SER A 225 16.96 -5.40 -2.78
CA SER A 225 16.34 -6.15 -3.89
C SER A 225 15.42 -5.33 -4.82
N GLY A 226 15.16 -4.06 -4.51
CA GLY A 226 14.28 -3.25 -5.34
C GLY A 226 14.10 -1.82 -4.88
N THR A 227 12.89 -1.29 -5.09
CA THR A 227 12.52 0.03 -4.58
C THR A 227 12.36 -0.01 -3.06
N PRO A 228 12.52 1.11 -2.33
CA PRO A 228 12.29 1.15 -0.88
C PRO A 228 10.97 0.56 -0.41
N SER A 229 9.90 0.68 -1.22
CA SER A 229 8.59 0.06 -0.94
C SER A 229 8.57 -1.48 -0.96
N ARG A 230 9.70 -2.16 -1.22
CA ARG A 230 9.81 -3.61 -1.12
C ARG A 230 9.56 -4.13 0.29
N THR A 231 9.81 -3.30 1.31
CA THR A 231 9.50 -3.58 2.71
C THR A 231 8.01 -3.91 2.92
N GLU A 232 7.12 -3.27 2.15
CA GLU A 232 5.68 -3.48 2.22
C GLU A 232 5.25 -4.83 1.61
N GLU A 233 6.08 -5.41 0.72
CA GLU A 233 5.76 -6.70 0.08
C GLU A 233 5.96 -7.91 0.99
N PHE A 234 6.67 -7.72 2.09
CA PHE A 234 6.89 -8.74 3.11
C PHE A 234 5.93 -8.60 4.30
N SER A 235 5.07 -7.58 4.29
CA SER A 235 4.20 -7.30 5.43
C SER A 235 3.22 -8.43 5.72
N GLY A 236 2.97 -8.72 6.99
CA GLY A 236 2.13 -9.81 7.46
C GLY A 236 2.81 -11.19 7.50
N THR A 237 4.10 -11.31 7.15
CA THR A 237 4.78 -12.60 7.04
C THR A 237 6.02 -12.72 7.97
N GLN A 238 6.54 -13.95 8.13
CA GLN A 238 7.78 -14.25 8.85
C GLN A 238 9.02 -13.84 8.06
N LEU A 239 9.76 -12.86 8.54
CA LEU A 239 11.05 -12.42 8.02
C LEU A 239 12.17 -13.37 8.46
N THR A 240 12.34 -14.45 7.71
CA THR A 240 13.45 -15.40 7.86
C THR A 240 14.34 -15.39 6.63
N ALA A 241 15.59 -15.82 6.78
CA ALA A 241 16.54 -15.88 5.68
C ALA A 241 16.03 -16.76 4.52
N GLY A 242 15.58 -17.98 4.82
CA GLY A 242 15.04 -18.88 3.80
C GLY A 242 13.80 -18.32 3.06
N ARG A 243 12.87 -17.68 3.78
CA ARG A 243 11.67 -17.10 3.13
C ARG A 243 12.02 -15.89 2.26
N LEU A 244 12.93 -15.04 2.74
CA LEU A 244 13.43 -13.91 1.95
C LEU A 244 14.16 -14.39 0.70
N GLU A 245 14.99 -15.43 0.81
CA GLU A 245 15.68 -16.02 -0.34
C GLU A 245 14.68 -16.51 -1.39
N ALA A 246 13.67 -17.28 -0.98
CA ALA A 246 12.61 -17.76 -1.87
C ALA A 246 11.84 -16.60 -2.54
N PHE A 247 11.52 -15.54 -1.78
CA PHE A 247 10.88 -14.34 -2.31
C PHE A 247 11.75 -13.64 -3.38
N ILE A 248 13.04 -13.42 -3.11
CA ILE A 248 13.93 -12.75 -4.06
C ILE A 248 14.12 -13.60 -5.32
N ARG A 249 14.22 -14.93 -5.19
CA ARG A 249 14.27 -15.86 -6.33
C ARG A 249 13.02 -15.76 -7.18
N ALA A 250 11.83 -15.75 -6.58
CA ALA A 250 10.58 -15.54 -7.30
C ALA A 250 10.56 -14.20 -8.05
N LYS A 251 11.13 -13.12 -7.47
CA LYS A 251 11.30 -11.85 -8.18
C LYS A 251 12.23 -11.95 -9.38
N ILE A 252 13.39 -12.61 -9.23
CA ILE A 252 14.32 -12.86 -10.34
C ILE A 252 13.60 -13.58 -11.49
N THR A 253 12.87 -14.65 -11.19
CA THR A 253 12.07 -15.37 -12.19
C THR A 253 11.01 -14.47 -12.84
N SER A 254 10.30 -13.65 -12.06
CA SER A 254 9.30 -12.72 -12.59
C SER A 254 9.88 -11.63 -13.50
N TYR A 255 11.19 -11.36 -13.36
CA TYR A 255 11.94 -10.43 -14.19
C TYR A 255 12.68 -11.13 -15.35
N ASP A 256 12.30 -12.37 -15.66
CA ASP A 256 12.89 -13.22 -16.71
C ASP A 256 14.40 -13.48 -16.51
N GLY A 257 14.85 -13.52 -15.26
CA GLY A 257 16.23 -13.84 -14.90
C GLY A 257 16.40 -15.24 -14.31
N GLU A 258 17.66 -15.65 -14.20
CA GLU A 258 18.07 -16.95 -13.65
C GLU A 258 19.17 -16.77 -12.61
N VAL A 259 19.20 -17.65 -11.60
CA VAL A 259 20.26 -17.66 -10.59
C VAL A 259 21.44 -18.49 -11.08
N THR A 260 22.64 -17.93 -10.98
CA THR A 260 23.86 -18.62 -11.43
C THR A 260 24.36 -19.62 -10.40
N ALA A 261 25.01 -20.71 -10.86
CA ALA A 261 25.65 -21.69 -9.98
C ALA A 261 26.69 -21.05 -9.03
N ALA A 262 27.38 -20.01 -9.47
CA ALA A 262 28.30 -19.25 -8.62
C ALA A 262 27.58 -18.55 -7.45
N THR A 263 26.36 -18.07 -7.66
CA THR A 263 25.54 -17.47 -6.59
C THR A 263 25.07 -18.53 -5.60
N GLU A 264 24.72 -19.73 -6.08
CA GLU A 264 24.28 -20.85 -5.22
C GLU A 264 25.35 -21.29 -4.21
N GLN A 265 26.61 -21.25 -4.63
CA GLN A 265 27.75 -21.67 -3.83
C GLN A 265 28.16 -20.64 -2.76
N LEU A 266 27.58 -19.43 -2.77
CA LEU A 266 27.87 -18.42 -1.77
C LEU A 266 27.31 -18.82 -0.39
N PRO A 267 27.97 -18.41 0.71
CA PRO A 267 27.38 -18.51 2.05
C PRO A 267 26.06 -17.75 2.14
N LEU A 268 25.20 -18.12 3.10
CA LEU A 268 23.80 -17.68 3.18
C LEU A 268 23.62 -16.16 3.04
N VAL A 269 24.37 -15.36 3.82
CA VAL A 269 24.17 -13.91 3.84
C VAL A 269 24.69 -13.25 2.56
N GLU A 270 25.87 -13.65 2.10
CA GLU A 270 26.45 -13.23 0.81
C GLU A 270 25.51 -13.57 -0.36
N ARG A 271 24.92 -14.77 -0.34
CA ARG A 271 23.94 -15.21 -1.32
C ARG A 271 22.69 -14.34 -1.31
N LEU A 272 22.13 -14.03 -0.13
CA LEU A 272 20.97 -13.14 -0.01
C LEU A 272 21.23 -11.77 -0.66
N PHE A 273 22.37 -11.13 -0.35
CA PHE A 273 22.71 -9.83 -0.93
C PHE A 273 23.04 -9.93 -2.43
N ALA A 274 23.69 -11.00 -2.89
CA ALA A 274 23.95 -11.23 -4.31
C ALA A 274 22.65 -11.40 -5.12
N LEU A 275 21.71 -12.20 -4.60
CA LEU A 275 20.36 -12.37 -5.17
C LEU A 275 19.60 -11.04 -5.18
N ALA A 276 19.62 -10.30 -4.08
CA ALA A 276 18.97 -8.99 -3.99
C ALA A 276 19.51 -8.02 -5.07
N ALA A 277 20.84 -7.88 -5.15
CA ALA A 277 21.47 -7.05 -6.16
C ALA A 277 21.12 -7.51 -7.59
N HIS A 278 21.02 -8.82 -7.83
CA HIS A 278 20.61 -9.35 -9.12
C HIS A 278 19.17 -9.00 -9.47
N ALA A 279 18.22 -9.22 -8.57
CA ALA A 279 16.81 -8.86 -8.75
C ALA A 279 16.65 -7.37 -9.07
N ARG A 280 17.37 -6.49 -8.35
CA ARG A 280 17.36 -5.05 -8.60
C ARG A 280 17.86 -4.69 -9.99
N ARG A 281 18.91 -5.34 -10.49
CA ARG A 281 19.45 -5.08 -11.84
C ARG A 281 18.51 -5.54 -12.97
N LEU A 282 17.77 -6.63 -12.77
CA LEU A 282 16.86 -7.17 -13.78
C LEU A 282 15.61 -6.31 -13.96
N ARG A 283 15.11 -5.71 -12.87
CA ARG A 283 13.82 -5.01 -12.87
C ARG A 283 13.71 -3.90 -13.93
N PRO A 284 14.67 -2.98 -14.12
CA PRO A 284 14.58 -1.96 -15.19
C PRO A 284 14.41 -2.57 -16.59
N GLY A 285 15.21 -3.58 -16.92
CA GLY A 285 15.14 -4.25 -18.23
C GLY A 285 13.80 -4.95 -18.47
N LYS A 286 13.17 -5.52 -17.42
CA LYS A 286 11.80 -6.05 -17.51
C LYS A 286 10.80 -4.94 -17.84
N LEU A 287 10.91 -3.77 -17.22
CA LEU A 287 10.00 -2.64 -17.43
C LEU A 287 10.14 -2.01 -18.82
N GLU A 288 11.37 -1.92 -19.33
CA GLU A 288 11.66 -1.39 -20.68
C GLU A 288 11.04 -2.25 -21.80
N ARG A 289 10.86 -3.56 -21.57
CA ARG A 289 10.25 -4.49 -22.53
C ARG A 289 8.72 -4.37 -22.63
N GLY A 290 8.10 -3.43 -21.93
CA GLY A 290 6.70 -3.06 -22.09
C GLY A 290 5.64 -3.59 -21.11
N PRO A 291 5.88 -4.54 -20.18
CA PRO A 291 4.85 -4.93 -19.23
C PRO A 291 4.59 -3.79 -18.25
N GLN A 292 3.33 -3.38 -18.15
CA GLN A 292 2.93 -2.37 -17.18
C GLN A 292 2.77 -3.04 -15.81
N ILE A 293 3.52 -2.54 -14.82
CA ILE A 293 3.44 -3.00 -13.43
C ILE A 293 2.29 -2.34 -12.69
N TYR A 294 1.72 -3.08 -11.75
CA TYR A 294 0.79 -2.58 -10.76
C TYR A 294 1.00 -3.31 -9.43
N ARG A 295 0.31 -2.86 -8.38
CA ARG A 295 0.28 -3.55 -7.09
C ARG A 295 -1.12 -4.00 -6.73
N THR A 296 -1.20 -5.18 -6.12
CA THR A 296 -2.36 -5.51 -5.27
C THR A 296 -1.98 -5.23 -3.83
N VAL A 297 -2.89 -4.66 -3.06
CA VAL A 297 -2.66 -4.28 -1.67
C VAL A 297 -3.71 -4.96 -0.81
N GLN A 298 -3.26 -5.90 0.01
CA GLN A 298 -4.07 -6.63 0.97
C GLN A 298 -4.12 -5.81 2.26
N ALA A 299 -5.12 -4.95 2.41
CA ALA A 299 -5.10 -3.93 3.47
C ALA A 299 -5.08 -4.50 4.89
N MET A 300 -5.56 -5.73 5.07
CA MET A 300 -5.62 -6.42 6.36
C MET A 300 -4.24 -6.68 6.98
N THR A 301 -3.26 -6.97 6.13
CA THR A 301 -1.85 -7.16 6.53
C THR A 301 -0.95 -6.06 6.00
N ILE A 302 -1.50 -5.16 5.18
CA ILE A 302 -0.79 -4.11 4.42
C ILE A 302 0.24 -4.73 3.46
N ASN A 303 0.12 -6.03 3.18
CA ASN A 303 0.97 -6.73 2.22
C ASN A 303 0.69 -6.18 0.82
N LYS A 304 1.75 -5.74 0.15
CA LYS A 304 1.68 -5.27 -1.24
C LYS A 304 2.34 -6.28 -2.15
N GLN A 305 1.73 -6.62 -3.27
CA GLN A 305 2.34 -7.54 -4.22
C GLN A 305 2.49 -6.83 -5.55
N GLU A 306 3.73 -6.70 -6.02
CA GLU A 306 4.00 -6.27 -7.40
C GLU A 306 3.51 -7.35 -8.38
N GLN A 307 2.76 -6.91 -9.38
CA GLN A 307 2.12 -7.72 -10.42
C GLN A 307 2.38 -7.09 -11.78
N PHE A 308 2.24 -7.90 -12.84
CA PHE A 308 2.37 -7.46 -14.23
C PHE A 308 1.04 -7.58 -14.95
N LEU A 309 0.71 -6.58 -15.76
CA LEU A 309 -0.33 -6.74 -16.75
C LEU A 309 0.16 -7.65 -17.88
N ASP A 310 -0.76 -8.44 -18.40
CA ASP A 310 -0.59 -9.39 -19.50
C ASP A 310 -0.28 -8.70 -20.85
N ARG A 311 -0.85 -7.51 -21.05
CA ARG A 311 -0.62 -6.66 -22.23
C ARG A 311 -0.57 -5.19 -21.85
N PRO A 312 0.07 -4.32 -22.67
CA PRO A 312 0.01 -2.87 -22.48
C PRO A 312 -1.43 -2.35 -22.43
N VAL A 313 -1.69 -1.34 -21.59
CA VAL A 313 -2.96 -0.60 -21.61
C VAL A 313 -3.02 0.27 -22.86
N THR A 314 -4.19 0.35 -23.51
CA THR A 314 -4.43 1.14 -24.73
C THR A 314 -5.76 1.89 -24.62
N SER A 315 -6.08 2.71 -25.60
CA SER A 315 -7.38 3.41 -25.72
C SER A 315 -8.56 2.44 -25.80
N ALA A 316 -8.34 1.20 -26.26
CA ALA A 316 -9.36 0.15 -26.28
C ALA A 316 -9.80 -0.29 -24.87
N ASP A 317 -9.01 0.01 -23.83
CA ASP A 317 -9.41 -0.23 -22.44
C ASP A 317 -10.27 0.92 -21.87
N LEU A 318 -10.51 2.01 -22.62
CA LEU A 318 -11.38 3.11 -22.18
C LEU A 318 -12.86 2.70 -22.22
N PRO A 319 -13.63 2.98 -21.15
CA PRO A 319 -15.08 2.78 -21.18
C PRO A 319 -15.76 3.65 -22.24
N ALA A 320 -16.76 3.11 -22.94
CA ALA A 320 -17.42 3.78 -24.06
C ALA A 320 -17.97 5.18 -23.71
N ALA A 321 -18.58 5.34 -22.54
CA ALA A 321 -19.10 6.64 -22.08
C ALA A 321 -17.98 7.67 -21.84
N PHE A 322 -16.84 7.23 -21.30
CA PHE A 322 -15.67 8.09 -21.14
C PHE A 322 -15.06 8.46 -22.50
N THR A 323 -14.95 7.49 -23.41
CA THR A 323 -14.47 7.73 -24.79
C THR A 323 -15.34 8.76 -25.49
N ALA A 324 -16.67 8.64 -25.41
CA ALA A 324 -17.59 9.62 -25.99
C ALA A 324 -17.35 11.03 -25.43
N LYS A 325 -17.13 11.16 -24.12
CA LYS A 325 -16.82 12.45 -23.48
C LYS A 325 -15.50 13.05 -23.98
N VAL A 326 -14.47 12.23 -24.13
CA VAL A 326 -13.17 12.69 -24.67
C VAL A 326 -13.29 13.07 -26.14
N THR A 327 -14.04 12.31 -26.94
CA THR A 327 -14.26 12.62 -28.36
C THR A 327 -15.09 13.89 -28.56
N GLU A 328 -16.05 14.19 -27.67
CA GLU A 328 -16.76 15.47 -27.66
C GLU A 328 -15.78 16.65 -27.49
N LEU A 329 -14.84 16.53 -26.55
CA LEU A 329 -13.84 17.57 -26.27
C LEU A 329 -12.72 17.61 -27.33
N LEU A 330 -12.33 16.46 -27.87
CA LEU A 330 -11.20 16.26 -28.78
C LEU A 330 -11.57 15.35 -29.96
N PRO A 331 -12.38 15.82 -30.94
CA PRO A 331 -12.93 14.95 -32.00
C PRO A 331 -11.90 14.24 -32.90
N ALA A 332 -10.70 14.81 -33.05
CA ALA A 332 -9.65 14.32 -33.95
C ALA A 332 -8.42 13.75 -33.22
N ALA A 333 -8.47 13.58 -31.91
CA ALA A 333 -7.32 13.11 -31.14
C ALA A 333 -7.13 11.59 -31.26
N ASP A 334 -5.89 11.18 -31.48
CA ASP A 334 -5.45 9.79 -31.33
C ASP A 334 -5.25 9.49 -29.83
N LEU A 335 -6.14 8.68 -29.26
CA LEU A 335 -6.17 8.38 -27.83
C LEU A 335 -5.06 7.42 -27.37
N ASP A 336 -4.38 6.73 -28.30
CA ASP A 336 -3.25 5.85 -27.97
C ASP A 336 -1.91 6.58 -27.93
N ARG A 337 -1.84 7.74 -28.60
CA ARG A 337 -0.63 8.56 -28.69
C ARG A 337 -0.63 9.71 -27.70
N ARG A 338 0.14 9.56 -26.62
CA ARG A 338 0.27 10.58 -25.57
C ARG A 338 0.68 11.95 -26.10
N ASP A 339 1.64 12.00 -27.03
CA ASP A 339 2.12 13.25 -27.62
C ASP A 339 1.03 13.96 -28.44
N HIS A 340 0.21 13.19 -29.17
CA HIS A 340 -0.96 13.70 -29.87
C HIS A 340 -2.02 14.24 -28.90
N LEU A 341 -2.33 13.50 -27.81
CA LEU A 341 -3.24 13.97 -26.77
C LEU A 341 -2.78 15.28 -26.13
N VAL A 342 -1.50 15.36 -25.74
CA VAL A 342 -0.94 16.58 -25.16
C VAL A 342 -1.03 17.75 -26.14
N ALA A 343 -0.72 17.53 -27.42
CA ALA A 343 -0.83 18.57 -28.45
C ALA A 343 -2.28 19.04 -28.65
N ALA A 344 -3.24 18.13 -28.67
CA ALA A 344 -4.66 18.46 -28.80
C ALA A 344 -5.17 19.26 -27.59
N TRP A 345 -4.83 18.84 -26.38
CA TRP A 345 -5.13 19.61 -25.16
C TRP A 345 -4.45 20.99 -25.17
N ALA A 346 -3.21 21.08 -25.64
CA ALA A 346 -2.47 22.35 -25.70
C ALA A 346 -3.14 23.40 -26.61
N GLN A 347 -3.87 22.96 -27.65
CA GLN A 347 -4.67 23.86 -28.50
C GLN A 347 -5.88 24.43 -27.76
N LEU A 348 -6.51 23.64 -26.88
CA LEU A 348 -7.66 24.06 -26.08
C LEU A 348 -7.29 24.85 -24.82
N MET A 349 -6.08 24.66 -24.28
CA MET A 349 -5.67 25.28 -23.01
C MET A 349 -5.89 26.80 -22.92
N PRO A 350 -5.64 27.62 -23.97
CA PRO A 350 -5.93 29.05 -23.91
C PRO A 350 -7.39 29.36 -23.56
N ALA A 351 -8.34 28.59 -24.13
CA ALA A 351 -9.77 28.75 -23.85
C ALA A 351 -10.12 28.20 -22.46
N LEU A 352 -9.55 27.05 -22.07
CA LEU A 352 -9.80 26.44 -20.76
C LEU A 352 -9.25 27.27 -19.59
N HIS A 353 -8.26 28.14 -19.83
CA HIS A 353 -7.76 29.09 -18.83
C HIS A 353 -8.71 30.28 -18.61
N GLY A 354 -9.71 30.46 -19.47
CA GLY A 354 -10.74 31.49 -19.36
C GLY A 354 -11.95 31.03 -18.53
N PRO A 355 -12.89 31.96 -18.25
CA PRO A 355 -14.15 31.63 -17.59
C PRO A 355 -14.95 30.62 -18.44
N THR A 356 -15.70 29.76 -17.76
CA THR A 356 -16.65 28.85 -18.40
C THR A 356 -18.08 29.43 -18.39
N THR A 357 -18.96 28.86 -19.21
CA THR A 357 -20.40 29.09 -19.18
C THR A 357 -21.10 28.39 -18.02
N ASP A 358 -20.48 27.38 -17.41
CA ASP A 358 -21.02 26.72 -16.22
C ASP A 358 -20.64 27.53 -14.97
N ASP A 359 -21.62 28.14 -14.32
CA ASP A 359 -21.42 28.96 -13.11
C ASP A 359 -20.96 28.15 -11.89
N ALA A 360 -20.94 26.81 -11.98
CA ALA A 360 -20.38 25.94 -10.97
C ALA A 360 -18.84 25.95 -10.94
N PHE A 361 -18.16 26.41 -12.01
CA PHE A 361 -16.71 26.39 -12.13
C PHE A 361 -16.12 27.76 -12.41
N THR A 362 -14.89 27.97 -11.92
CA THR A 362 -14.16 29.23 -12.13
C THR A 362 -13.55 29.30 -13.53
N THR A 363 -12.99 28.21 -14.05
CA THR A 363 -12.46 28.13 -15.42
C THR A 363 -12.86 26.85 -16.13
N GLY A 364 -12.71 26.84 -17.46
CA GLY A 364 -12.93 25.62 -18.25
C GLY A 364 -11.97 24.47 -17.91
N LEU A 365 -10.80 24.74 -17.32
CA LEU A 365 -9.88 23.69 -16.88
C LEU A 365 -10.48 22.90 -15.72
N GLU A 366 -11.07 23.57 -14.73
CA GLU A 366 -11.71 22.89 -13.60
C GLU A 366 -12.94 22.11 -14.03
N GLU A 367 -13.74 22.67 -14.95
CA GLU A 367 -14.87 21.98 -15.57
C GLU A 367 -14.43 20.69 -16.29
N VAL A 368 -13.39 20.77 -17.14
CA VAL A 368 -12.87 19.59 -17.87
C VAL A 368 -12.31 18.54 -16.90
N ILE A 369 -11.56 18.95 -15.88
CA ILE A 369 -11.06 18.01 -14.86
C ILE A 369 -12.23 17.31 -14.17
N HIS A 370 -13.25 18.05 -13.74
CA HIS A 370 -14.43 17.49 -13.09
C HIS A 370 -15.15 16.52 -14.02
N GLY A 371 -15.48 16.94 -15.24
CA GLY A 371 -16.23 16.13 -16.21
C GLY A 371 -15.53 14.83 -16.60
N LEU A 372 -14.20 14.84 -16.72
CA LEU A 372 -13.42 13.61 -16.95
C LEU A 372 -13.41 12.70 -15.72
N VAL A 373 -13.25 13.25 -14.51
CA VAL A 373 -13.30 12.45 -13.28
C VAL A 373 -14.69 11.86 -13.07
N GLU A 374 -15.75 12.62 -13.33
CA GLU A 374 -17.15 12.17 -13.29
C GLU A 374 -17.40 11.03 -14.27
N ALA A 375 -17.05 11.22 -15.55
CA ALA A 375 -17.21 10.18 -16.57
C ALA A 375 -16.43 8.91 -16.20
N GLY A 376 -15.22 9.05 -15.63
CA GLY A 376 -14.43 7.92 -15.15
C GLY A 376 -15.03 7.23 -13.92
N THR A 377 -15.67 7.99 -13.03
CA THR A 377 -16.35 7.47 -11.83
C THR A 377 -17.54 6.61 -12.21
N GLU A 378 -18.44 7.16 -13.03
CA GLU A 378 -19.67 6.49 -13.46
C GLU A 378 -19.37 5.26 -14.32
N SER A 379 -18.47 5.41 -15.31
CA SER A 379 -18.17 4.32 -16.24
C SER A 379 -17.40 3.14 -15.64
N THR A 380 -16.89 3.28 -14.41
CA THR A 380 -16.24 2.18 -13.67
C THR A 380 -17.10 1.65 -12.52
N GLY A 381 -18.35 2.12 -12.37
CA GLY A 381 -19.22 1.75 -11.26
C GLY A 381 -18.58 2.05 -9.90
N SER A 382 -17.88 3.19 -9.81
CA SER A 382 -17.20 3.61 -8.59
C SER A 382 -18.09 4.53 -7.78
N HIS A 383 -18.00 4.44 -6.45
CA HIS A 383 -18.78 5.30 -5.56
C HIS A 383 -18.24 6.72 -5.51
N VAL A 384 -16.91 6.88 -5.57
CA VAL A 384 -16.26 8.19 -5.62
C VAL A 384 -15.03 8.10 -6.51
N GLY A 385 -14.90 9.02 -7.47
CA GLY A 385 -13.67 9.26 -8.20
C GLY A 385 -12.98 10.54 -7.74
N MET A 386 -11.66 10.56 -7.88
CA MET A 386 -10.83 11.64 -7.36
C MET A 386 -9.69 11.93 -8.33
N SER A 387 -9.38 13.22 -8.51
CA SER A 387 -8.10 13.64 -9.06
C SER A 387 -7.49 14.75 -8.22
N ARG A 388 -6.21 14.62 -7.85
CA ARG A 388 -5.49 15.59 -7.01
C ARG A 388 -4.29 16.17 -7.74
N GLY A 389 -3.86 17.35 -7.32
CA GLY A 389 -2.67 18.00 -7.83
C GLY A 389 -2.27 19.25 -7.04
N PRO A 390 -1.11 19.85 -7.34
CA PRO A 390 -0.78 21.19 -6.88
C PRO A 390 -1.74 22.21 -7.49
N ARG A 391 -2.09 23.27 -6.74
CA ARG A 391 -2.94 24.35 -7.28
C ARG A 391 -2.22 25.19 -8.31
N ASP A 392 -0.93 25.44 -8.11
CA ASP A 392 -0.09 26.28 -8.96
C ASP A 392 1.06 25.45 -9.54
N ILE A 393 0.83 24.90 -10.73
CA ILE A 393 1.83 24.10 -11.44
C ILE A 393 2.97 24.99 -11.99
N THR A 394 2.69 26.26 -12.28
CA THR A 394 3.67 27.23 -12.77
C THR A 394 4.74 27.48 -11.72
N THR A 395 4.31 27.80 -10.50
CA THR A 395 5.22 28.00 -9.36
C THR A 395 5.97 26.70 -9.04
N LEU A 396 5.32 25.54 -9.11
CA LEU A 396 6.03 24.27 -8.92
C LEU A 396 7.16 24.10 -9.94
N SER A 397 6.87 24.28 -11.23
CA SER A 397 7.86 24.10 -12.29
C SER A 397 9.03 25.09 -12.14
N ALA A 398 8.75 26.37 -11.87
CA ALA A 398 9.78 27.37 -11.64
C ALA A 398 10.69 27.04 -10.45
N LEU A 399 10.11 26.58 -9.33
CA LEU A 399 10.89 26.16 -8.16
C LEU A 399 11.71 24.90 -8.42
N VAL A 400 11.18 23.95 -9.20
CA VAL A 400 11.90 22.76 -9.64
C VAL A 400 13.08 23.13 -10.55
N ALA A 401 12.87 24.03 -11.51
CA ALA A 401 13.93 24.54 -12.38
C ALA A 401 15.05 25.23 -11.60
N ALA A 402 14.68 25.95 -10.53
CA ALA A 402 15.62 26.64 -9.64
C ALA A 402 16.31 25.73 -8.61
N GLY A 403 15.97 24.44 -8.54
CA GLY A 403 16.48 23.52 -7.50
C GLY A 403 16.07 23.93 -6.09
N SER A 404 14.97 24.66 -5.94
CA SER A 404 14.53 25.21 -4.65
C SER A 404 13.95 24.12 -3.74
N PRO A 405 14.25 24.12 -2.43
CA PRO A 405 13.59 23.23 -1.47
C PRO A 405 12.14 23.64 -1.15
N ASN A 406 11.70 24.83 -1.59
CA ASN A 406 10.40 25.41 -1.23
C ASN A 406 9.16 24.55 -1.57
N PRO A 407 9.09 23.79 -2.68
CA PRO A 407 7.97 22.88 -2.94
C PRO A 407 7.76 21.88 -1.82
N GLY A 408 8.85 21.43 -1.20
CA GLY A 408 8.78 20.63 0.01
C GLY A 408 7.98 21.37 1.07
N HIS A 409 8.28 22.62 1.39
CA HIS A 409 7.63 23.42 2.46
C HIS A 409 6.17 23.84 2.24
N TRP A 410 5.53 23.42 1.14
CA TRP A 410 4.12 23.68 0.91
C TRP A 410 3.21 23.10 2.00
N LYS A 411 2.04 23.69 2.15
CA LYS A 411 0.96 23.31 3.08
C LYS A 411 -0.10 22.53 2.31
N THR A 412 -0.98 21.84 3.03
CA THR A 412 -2.10 21.09 2.42
C THR A 412 -3.07 21.98 1.62
N SER A 413 -3.10 23.29 1.88
CA SER A 413 -3.88 24.29 1.12
C SER A 413 -3.36 24.51 -0.29
N ASP A 414 -2.08 24.27 -0.55
CA ASP A 414 -1.42 24.48 -1.85
C ASP A 414 -1.75 23.36 -2.86
N TYR A 415 -2.58 22.41 -2.43
CA TYR A 415 -3.08 21.31 -3.24
C TYR A 415 -4.59 21.42 -3.39
N TYR A 416 -5.09 20.92 -4.51
CA TYR A 416 -6.52 20.65 -4.73
C TYR A 416 -6.75 19.13 -4.79
N CYS A 417 -8.00 18.74 -4.60
CA CYS A 417 -8.47 17.42 -4.98
C CYS A 417 -9.89 17.58 -5.49
N CYS A 418 -10.12 17.36 -6.78
CA CYS A 418 -11.43 17.14 -7.37
C CYS A 418 -11.93 15.78 -6.86
N VAL A 419 -13.11 15.75 -6.26
CA VAL A 419 -13.76 14.57 -5.69
C VAL A 419 -15.17 14.58 -6.24
N VAL A 420 -15.50 13.55 -7.01
CA VAL A 420 -16.80 13.40 -7.66
C VAL A 420 -17.49 12.18 -7.07
N PRO A 421 -18.55 12.37 -6.26
CA PRO A 421 -19.38 11.26 -5.82
C PRO A 421 -20.22 10.76 -7.01
N GLY A 422 -20.23 9.44 -7.23
CA GLY A 422 -21.12 8.83 -8.21
C GLY A 422 -22.60 8.97 -7.80
N GLN A 423 -23.50 8.79 -8.76
CA GLN A 423 -24.94 8.91 -8.52
C GLN A 423 -25.43 7.95 -7.43
N ASP A 424 -24.99 6.69 -7.48
CA ASP A 424 -25.34 5.66 -6.48
C ASP A 424 -24.86 6.02 -5.08
N PHE A 425 -23.69 6.63 -4.97
CA PHE A 425 -23.16 7.08 -3.68
C PHE A 425 -23.94 8.30 -3.16
N THR A 426 -24.27 9.23 -4.04
CA THR A 426 -25.05 10.44 -3.70
C THR A 426 -26.42 10.06 -3.14
N ARG A 427 -27.11 9.09 -3.76
CA ARG A 427 -28.43 8.59 -3.29
C ARG A 427 -28.42 8.04 -1.86
N ARG A 428 -27.28 7.63 -1.33
CA ARG A 428 -27.16 7.16 0.07
C ARG A 428 -27.37 8.29 1.09
N PHE A 429 -27.21 9.53 0.65
CA PHE A 429 -27.37 10.72 1.46
C PHE A 429 -28.74 11.38 1.29
N ASP A 430 -29.69 10.79 0.54
CA ASP A 430 -31.02 11.38 0.33
C ASP A 430 -31.78 11.65 1.64
N ARG A 431 -31.50 10.85 2.69
CA ARG A 431 -32.08 11.02 4.03
C ARG A 431 -31.29 11.96 4.95
N ALA A 432 -30.11 12.40 4.53
CA ALA A 432 -29.21 13.29 5.27
C ALA A 432 -28.32 14.09 4.28
N PRO A 433 -28.91 14.92 3.40
CA PRO A 433 -28.20 15.56 2.29
C PRO A 433 -27.07 16.49 2.76
N GLU A 434 -27.19 17.05 3.96
CA GLU A 434 -26.18 17.88 4.61
C GLU A 434 -24.90 17.13 5.01
N GLU A 435 -24.91 15.79 5.05
CA GLU A 435 -23.71 14.98 5.32
C GLU A 435 -22.82 14.82 4.08
N LEU A 436 -23.37 14.84 2.86
CA LEU A 436 -22.59 14.64 1.62
C LEU A 436 -21.44 15.66 1.45
N PRO A 437 -21.66 16.98 1.59
CA PRO A 437 -20.56 17.96 1.52
C PRO A 437 -19.47 17.69 2.55
N GLN A 438 -19.82 17.17 3.74
CA GLN A 438 -18.86 16.90 4.80
C GLN A 438 -17.96 15.71 4.44
N VAL A 439 -18.56 14.65 3.91
CA VAL A 439 -17.85 13.45 3.46
C VAL A 439 -16.92 13.77 2.29
N VAL A 440 -17.41 14.43 1.25
CA VAL A 440 -16.62 14.81 0.07
C VAL A 440 -15.44 15.71 0.47
N ARG A 441 -15.66 16.66 1.39
CA ARG A 441 -14.57 17.50 1.94
C ARG A 441 -13.55 16.71 2.75
N ALA A 442 -13.99 15.74 3.54
CA ALA A 442 -13.09 14.88 4.32
C ALA A 442 -12.19 14.04 3.39
N ILE A 443 -12.76 13.48 2.32
CA ILE A 443 -12.02 12.77 1.27
C ILE A 443 -11.01 13.71 0.60
N ALA A 444 -11.44 14.90 0.17
CA ALA A 444 -10.57 15.89 -0.47
C ALA A 444 -9.43 16.33 0.46
N ALA A 445 -9.69 16.55 1.75
CA ALA A 445 -8.67 16.90 2.74
C ALA A 445 -7.62 15.78 2.89
N ARG A 446 -8.06 14.52 2.96
CA ARG A 446 -7.15 13.37 3.05
C ARG A 446 -6.30 13.20 1.79
N MET A 447 -6.83 13.51 0.61
CA MET A 447 -6.08 13.46 -0.65
C MET A 447 -5.07 14.61 -0.80
N ARG A 448 -5.42 15.82 -0.34
CA ARG A 448 -4.46 16.95 -0.26
C ARG A 448 -3.31 16.65 0.70
N TRP A 449 -3.60 15.98 1.81
CA TRP A 449 -2.57 15.47 2.72
C TRP A 449 -1.62 14.48 2.03
N ASN A 450 -2.09 13.63 1.12
CA ASN A 450 -1.19 12.77 0.33
C ASN A 450 -0.23 13.59 -0.55
N GLY A 451 -0.74 14.65 -1.20
CA GLY A 451 0.13 15.56 -1.98
C GLY A 451 1.22 16.20 -1.15
N TRP A 452 0.86 16.64 0.06
CA TRP A 452 1.80 17.21 1.02
C TRP A 452 2.93 16.24 1.42
N HIS A 453 2.63 14.96 1.67
CA HIS A 453 3.65 13.95 2.02
C HIS A 453 4.57 13.57 0.86
N PHE A 454 4.05 13.53 -0.36
CA PHE A 454 4.83 13.07 -1.50
C PHE A 454 5.70 14.17 -2.11
N MET A 455 5.36 15.44 -1.88
CA MET A 455 6.02 16.56 -2.57
C MET A 455 7.54 16.62 -2.37
N PRO A 456 8.11 16.41 -1.16
CA PRO A 456 9.57 16.43 -1.00
C PRO A 456 10.30 15.43 -1.92
N HIS A 457 9.77 14.21 -2.07
CA HIS A 457 10.31 13.23 -3.01
C HIS A 457 9.97 13.58 -4.46
N ALA A 458 8.73 13.98 -4.73
CA ALA A 458 8.25 14.28 -6.08
C ALA A 458 8.97 15.47 -6.72
N SER A 459 9.37 16.48 -5.95
CA SER A 459 10.17 17.62 -6.44
C SER A 459 11.68 17.38 -6.40
N GLY A 460 12.14 16.23 -5.89
CA GLY A 460 13.55 15.85 -5.81
C GLY A 460 14.36 16.62 -4.77
N VAL A 461 13.73 17.00 -3.66
CA VAL A 461 14.37 17.81 -2.60
C VAL A 461 14.51 17.04 -1.29
N SER A 462 14.15 15.75 -1.25
CA SER A 462 14.10 14.92 -0.03
C SER A 462 15.44 14.79 0.71
N ASP A 463 16.56 15.02 0.03
CA ASP A 463 17.90 14.98 0.64
C ASP A 463 18.31 16.31 1.31
N HIS A 464 17.50 17.37 1.16
CA HIS A 464 17.80 18.67 1.77
C HIS A 464 17.69 18.59 3.31
N PRO A 465 18.63 19.20 4.07
CA PRO A 465 18.66 19.09 5.53
C PRO A 465 17.37 19.51 6.26
N SER A 466 16.59 20.44 5.69
CA SER A 466 15.30 20.86 6.25
C SER A 466 14.22 19.75 6.25
N PHE A 467 14.49 18.60 5.64
CA PHE A 467 13.58 17.46 5.59
C PHE A 467 14.09 16.23 6.33
N ALA A 468 15.20 16.32 7.06
CA ALA A 468 15.70 15.23 7.90
C ALA A 468 14.66 14.75 8.93
N ASP A 469 14.00 15.70 9.60
CA ASP A 469 12.96 15.42 10.61
C ASP A 469 11.53 15.57 10.06
N ARG A 470 11.38 15.82 8.76
CA ARG A 470 10.07 16.02 8.15
C ARG A 470 9.46 14.68 7.78
N ASP A 471 8.18 14.52 8.11
CA ASP A 471 7.37 13.43 7.61
C ASP A 471 7.09 13.60 6.10
N TRP A 472 7.63 12.69 5.29
CA TRP A 472 7.40 12.58 3.86
C TRP A 472 7.52 11.12 3.42
N PHE A 473 6.86 10.77 2.32
CA PHE A 473 6.89 9.42 1.76
C PHE A 473 7.41 9.42 0.32
N TYR A 474 8.00 8.30 -0.10
CA TYR A 474 8.29 8.08 -1.52
C TYR A 474 7.01 8.25 -2.35
N ALA A 475 7.07 9.12 -3.35
CA ALA A 475 5.95 9.38 -4.24
C ALA A 475 5.59 8.09 -5.02
N PRO A 476 4.29 7.78 -5.18
CA PRO A 476 3.86 6.59 -5.89
C PRO A 476 4.23 6.65 -7.38
N THR A 477 4.71 5.54 -7.91
CA THR A 477 5.20 5.41 -9.30
C THR A 477 4.45 4.36 -10.12
N MET A 478 3.57 3.58 -9.49
CA MET A 478 2.81 2.52 -10.16
C MET A 478 1.36 2.50 -9.69
N PRO A 479 0.42 2.08 -10.56
CA PRO A 479 -0.95 1.85 -10.17
C PRO A 479 -1.08 0.78 -9.08
N ASP A 480 -2.15 0.86 -8.29
CA ASP A 480 -2.50 -0.19 -7.35
C ASP A 480 -4.01 -0.39 -7.19
N MET A 481 -4.38 -1.61 -6.81
CA MET A 481 -5.70 -2.00 -6.34
C MET A 481 -5.61 -2.42 -4.89
N THR A 482 -6.50 -1.88 -4.05
CA THR A 482 -6.54 -2.19 -2.63
C THR A 482 -7.90 -2.74 -2.24
N GLU A 483 -7.90 -3.75 -1.37
CA GLU A 483 -9.10 -4.44 -0.89
C GLU A 483 -9.19 -4.37 0.64
N TRP A 484 -10.41 -4.29 1.16
CA TRP A 484 -10.73 -4.35 2.60
C TRP A 484 -10.10 -3.27 3.48
N THR A 485 -9.84 -2.09 2.91
CA THR A 485 -9.14 -0.96 3.58
C THR A 485 -9.85 -0.36 4.78
N SER A 486 -11.14 -0.64 4.93
CA SER A 486 -12.02 -0.05 5.93
C SER A 486 -11.77 -0.55 7.36
N HIS A 487 -10.75 -1.38 7.61
CA HIS A 487 -10.53 -1.99 8.93
C HIS A 487 -9.37 -1.38 9.73
N HIS A 488 -8.36 -0.76 9.09
CA HIS A 488 -7.11 -0.38 9.77
C HIS A 488 -6.85 1.13 9.93
N HIS A 489 -7.31 1.97 9.00
CA HIS A 489 -7.04 3.40 9.04
C HIS A 489 -8.31 4.14 9.47
N GLN A 490 -8.25 4.92 10.56
CA GLN A 490 -9.40 5.68 11.08
C GLN A 490 -10.12 6.48 9.99
N GLY A 491 -9.37 7.11 9.07
CA GLY A 491 -9.96 7.81 7.93
C GLY A 491 -10.64 6.91 6.90
N HIS A 492 -10.22 5.65 6.72
CA HIS A 492 -10.91 4.70 5.84
C HIS A 492 -12.15 4.12 6.53
N VAL A 493 -12.04 3.80 7.83
CA VAL A 493 -13.18 3.39 8.67
C VAL A 493 -14.27 4.45 8.65
N ALA A 494 -13.92 5.73 8.86
CA ALA A 494 -14.89 6.82 8.94
C ALA A 494 -15.57 7.15 7.61
N ASN A 495 -14.90 6.93 6.47
CA ASN A 495 -15.43 7.24 5.15
C ASN A 495 -15.82 5.98 4.36
N GLY A 496 -15.89 4.83 5.04
CA GLY A 496 -16.26 3.55 4.45
C GLY A 496 -15.37 3.08 3.30
N VAL A 497 -14.16 3.60 3.13
CA VAL A 497 -13.29 3.21 2.00
C VAL A 497 -12.98 1.73 2.13
N ARG A 498 -13.50 0.89 1.23
CA ARG A 498 -13.36 -0.57 1.29
C ARG A 498 -12.45 -1.06 0.19
N HIS A 499 -12.77 -0.73 -1.06
CA HIS A 499 -11.97 -1.07 -2.23
C HIS A 499 -11.52 0.21 -2.94
N ALA A 500 -10.29 0.24 -3.45
CA ALA A 500 -9.76 1.43 -4.12
C ALA A 500 -8.82 1.09 -5.28
N ILE A 501 -8.82 1.94 -6.31
CA ILE A 501 -7.77 1.99 -7.33
C ILE A 501 -7.02 3.31 -7.18
N ARG A 502 -5.70 3.28 -7.30
CA ARG A 502 -4.85 4.46 -7.46
C ARG A 502 -4.05 4.35 -8.75
N VAL A 503 -4.04 5.42 -9.54
CA VAL A 503 -3.21 5.59 -10.73
C VAL A 503 -2.37 6.86 -10.54
N PRO A 504 -1.09 6.75 -10.14
CA PRO A 504 -0.23 7.90 -10.01
C PRO A 504 0.15 8.46 -11.38
N LEU A 505 0.10 9.78 -11.51
CA LEU A 505 0.34 10.52 -12.75
C LEU A 505 1.56 11.43 -12.56
N GLY A 506 2.69 11.02 -13.13
CA GLY A 506 3.91 11.85 -13.16
C GLY A 506 3.89 12.86 -14.31
N LEU A 507 4.54 14.01 -14.14
CA LEU A 507 4.68 15.03 -15.17
C LEU A 507 6.14 15.31 -15.48
N THR A 508 6.44 15.78 -16.68
CA THR A 508 7.74 16.40 -16.95
C THR A 508 7.62 17.87 -16.59
N LEU A 509 8.42 18.32 -15.61
CA LEU A 509 8.49 19.72 -15.16
C LEU A 509 9.93 20.19 -15.28
N ALA A 510 10.16 21.32 -15.94
CA ALA A 510 11.51 21.83 -16.20
C ALA A 510 12.47 20.76 -16.79
N GLY A 511 11.96 19.96 -17.73
CA GLY A 511 12.74 18.89 -18.40
C GLY A 511 12.96 17.62 -17.58
N VAL A 512 12.47 17.53 -16.34
CA VAL A 512 12.67 16.36 -15.46
C VAL A 512 11.34 15.67 -15.17
N HIS A 513 11.30 14.34 -15.30
CA HIS A 513 10.12 13.56 -14.91
C HIS A 513 9.97 13.52 -13.38
N ARG A 514 8.82 13.98 -12.89
CA ARG A 514 8.46 14.03 -11.48
C ARG A 514 7.29 13.08 -11.20
N PRO A 515 7.47 12.03 -10.37
CA PRO A 515 6.44 11.02 -10.13
C PRO A 515 5.34 11.49 -9.18
N GLY A 516 4.11 11.00 -9.37
CA GLY A 516 3.02 11.14 -8.40
C GLY A 516 2.59 12.58 -8.07
N ILE A 517 2.86 13.53 -8.98
CA ILE A 517 2.45 14.94 -8.86
C ILE A 517 0.93 15.03 -8.84
N HIS A 518 0.29 14.32 -9.76
CA HIS A 518 -1.15 14.10 -9.78
C HIS A 518 -1.46 12.62 -9.51
N ASP A 519 -2.69 12.30 -9.11
CA ASP A 519 -3.21 10.93 -9.09
C ASP A 519 -4.64 10.94 -9.63
N PHE A 520 -5.04 9.87 -10.31
CA PHE A 520 -6.45 9.50 -10.46
C PHE A 520 -6.76 8.36 -9.49
N ARG A 521 -7.88 8.43 -8.76
CA ARG A 521 -8.28 7.39 -7.81
C ARG A 521 -9.77 7.11 -7.91
N LEU A 522 -10.11 5.86 -7.63
CA LEU A 522 -11.48 5.37 -7.54
C LEU A 522 -11.64 4.67 -6.20
N MET A 523 -12.82 4.74 -5.60
CA MET A 523 -13.16 3.94 -4.43
C MET A 523 -14.59 3.42 -4.48
N ARG A 524 -14.76 2.25 -3.85
CA ARG A 524 -16.06 1.70 -3.47
C ARG A 524 -16.13 1.55 -1.95
N THR A 525 -17.28 1.89 -1.38
CA THR A 525 -17.55 1.71 0.05
C THR A 525 -18.06 0.31 0.42
N ASP A 526 -18.63 -0.39 -0.55
CA ASP A 526 -19.11 -1.78 -0.47
C ASP A 526 -19.13 -2.40 -1.88
N GLY A 527 -19.72 -3.58 -2.01
CA GLY A 527 -19.81 -4.31 -3.27
C GLY A 527 -18.56 -5.13 -3.58
N GLU A 528 -18.38 -5.42 -4.87
CA GLU A 528 -17.29 -6.26 -5.37
C GLU A 528 -15.93 -5.54 -5.36
N THR A 529 -14.87 -6.34 -5.18
CA THR A 529 -13.50 -5.88 -5.35
C THR A 529 -13.26 -5.42 -6.79
N TYR A 530 -12.32 -4.49 -6.98
CA TYR A 530 -11.89 -4.14 -8.33
C TYR A 530 -11.07 -5.29 -8.93
N GLY A 531 -11.36 -5.64 -10.18
CA GLY A 531 -10.59 -6.56 -10.99
C GLY A 531 -9.60 -5.87 -11.93
N VAL A 532 -8.82 -6.70 -12.64
CA VAL A 532 -7.88 -6.24 -13.66
C VAL A 532 -8.55 -5.39 -14.76
N PRO A 533 -9.75 -5.72 -15.28
CA PRO A 533 -10.42 -4.88 -16.29
C PRO A 533 -10.65 -3.44 -15.82
N GLU A 534 -11.14 -3.25 -14.59
CA GLU A 534 -11.38 -1.90 -14.04
C GLU A 534 -10.06 -1.15 -13.79
N LEU A 535 -9.00 -1.84 -13.36
CA LEU A 535 -7.67 -1.25 -13.26
C LEU A 535 -7.15 -0.77 -14.62
N ARG A 536 -7.32 -1.58 -15.67
CA ARG A 536 -6.89 -1.20 -17.03
C ARG A 536 -7.66 0.03 -17.52
N ALA A 537 -8.97 0.08 -17.30
CA ALA A 537 -9.79 1.24 -17.60
C ALA A 537 -9.33 2.48 -16.83
N ALA A 538 -9.08 2.36 -15.52
CA ALA A 538 -8.60 3.45 -14.68
C ALA A 538 -7.23 3.97 -15.14
N ILE A 539 -6.33 3.07 -15.57
CA ILE A 539 -5.02 3.45 -16.13
C ILE A 539 -5.21 4.23 -17.44
N ALA A 540 -6.09 3.75 -18.34
CA ALA A 540 -6.35 4.42 -19.62
C ALA A 540 -6.96 5.82 -19.40
N ILE A 541 -7.93 5.95 -18.50
CA ILE A 541 -8.50 7.23 -18.06
C ILE A 541 -7.41 8.13 -17.48
N GLY A 542 -6.56 7.58 -16.60
CA GLY A 542 -5.44 8.28 -15.99
C GLY A 542 -4.46 8.86 -17.02
N ARG A 543 -4.22 8.17 -18.14
CA ARG A 543 -3.37 8.68 -19.23
C ARG A 543 -3.98 9.87 -19.98
N VAL A 544 -5.31 9.89 -20.15
CA VAL A 544 -6.01 11.05 -20.71
C VAL A 544 -5.90 12.24 -19.76
N LEU A 545 -6.19 12.04 -18.47
CA LEU A 545 -6.03 13.07 -17.43
C LEU A 545 -4.58 13.59 -17.35
N GLN A 546 -3.59 12.69 -17.39
CA GLN A 546 -2.17 13.05 -17.39
C GLN A 546 -1.82 13.96 -18.57
N SER A 547 -2.42 13.74 -19.74
CA SER A 547 -2.20 14.58 -20.92
C SER A 547 -2.78 15.99 -20.74
N VAL A 548 -3.94 16.14 -20.09
CA VAL A 548 -4.49 17.45 -19.70
C VAL A 548 -3.51 18.19 -18.79
N TYR A 549 -3.02 17.52 -17.74
CA TYR A 549 -2.10 18.12 -16.78
C TYR A 549 -0.74 18.47 -17.40
N GLN A 550 -0.22 17.63 -18.29
CA GLN A 550 1.03 17.94 -19.00
C GLN A 550 0.84 19.15 -19.93
N ALA A 551 -0.25 19.23 -20.70
CA ALA A 551 -0.52 20.37 -21.57
C ALA A 551 -0.67 21.69 -20.76
N HIS A 552 -1.29 21.62 -19.58
CA HIS A 552 -1.38 22.75 -18.66
C HIS A 552 0.01 23.18 -18.15
N ALA A 553 0.87 22.25 -17.77
CA ALA A 553 2.24 22.54 -17.33
C ALA A 553 3.07 23.16 -18.48
N ASP A 554 3.06 22.55 -19.68
CA ASP A 554 3.83 23.01 -20.85
C ASP A 554 3.42 24.42 -21.31
N ARG A 555 2.13 24.77 -21.17
CA ARG A 555 1.66 26.13 -21.44
C ARG A 555 2.15 27.11 -20.38
N SER A 556 2.08 26.73 -19.13
CA SER A 556 2.46 27.55 -17.99
C SER A 556 3.93 27.95 -18.05
N GLU A 557 4.80 27.01 -18.43
CA GLU A 557 6.24 27.25 -18.63
C GLU A 557 6.54 28.23 -19.78
N ARG A 558 5.70 28.27 -20.83
CA ARG A 558 5.89 29.14 -22.00
C ARG A 558 5.35 30.55 -21.85
N THR A 559 4.25 30.72 -21.13
CA THR A 559 3.45 31.96 -21.20
C THR A 559 3.62 32.89 -19.99
N GLY A 560 4.01 32.38 -18.82
CA GLY A 560 4.38 33.20 -17.66
C GLY A 560 3.33 33.36 -16.55
N PRO A 561 2.08 33.83 -16.80
CA PRO A 561 1.14 34.03 -15.69
C PRO A 561 0.66 32.69 -15.15
N ALA A 562 0.71 32.56 -13.82
CA ALA A 562 0.22 31.40 -13.11
C ALA A 562 -1.32 31.32 -13.20
N LEU A 563 -1.83 30.21 -13.75
CA LEU A 563 -3.22 29.84 -13.52
C LEU A 563 -3.25 28.92 -12.30
N VAL A 564 -3.93 29.40 -11.26
CA VAL A 564 -4.11 28.65 -10.02
C VAL A 564 -5.46 27.96 -10.08
N VAL A 565 -5.48 26.63 -9.94
CA VAL A 565 -6.72 25.88 -9.74
C VAL A 565 -7.35 26.39 -8.44
N SER A 566 -8.49 27.03 -8.54
CA SER A 566 -9.15 27.77 -7.45
C SER A 566 -10.34 27.01 -6.87
N ASP A 567 -10.96 26.15 -7.67
CA ASP A 567 -12.06 25.28 -7.26
C ASP A 567 -11.58 24.10 -6.38
N PHE A 568 -12.51 23.18 -6.08
CA PHE A 568 -12.28 21.99 -5.27
C PHE A 568 -11.75 22.28 -3.85
N GLY A 569 -12.04 23.49 -3.36
CA GLY A 569 -11.85 23.91 -1.98
C GLY A 569 -13.06 23.60 -1.10
N ASN A 570 -12.93 23.84 0.21
CA ASN A 570 -14.03 23.64 1.16
C ASN A 570 -15.30 24.41 0.77
N THR A 571 -15.14 25.67 0.38
CA THR A 571 -16.23 26.56 -0.04
C THR A 571 -16.90 26.09 -1.33
N TRP A 572 -16.10 25.60 -2.29
CA TRP A 572 -16.61 25.04 -3.53
C TRP A 572 -17.52 23.83 -3.27
N TYR A 573 -17.07 22.85 -2.49
CA TYR A 573 -17.88 21.67 -2.15
C TYR A 573 -19.16 22.01 -1.38
N GLN A 574 -19.08 22.99 -0.47
CA GLN A 574 -20.26 23.46 0.26
C GLN A 574 -21.31 24.03 -0.69
N ARG A 575 -20.91 24.84 -1.67
CA ARG A 575 -21.84 25.39 -2.68
C ARG A 575 -22.37 24.31 -3.61
N ARG A 576 -21.48 23.47 -4.15
CA ARG A 576 -21.79 22.46 -5.18
C ARG A 576 -22.77 21.38 -4.70
N HIS A 577 -22.68 21.01 -3.43
CA HIS A 577 -23.50 19.98 -2.82
C HIS A 577 -24.41 20.55 -1.70
N ALA A 578 -24.64 21.87 -1.69
CA ALA A 578 -25.61 22.45 -0.78
C ALA A 578 -26.97 21.74 -1.00
N PRO A 579 -27.71 21.39 0.08
CA PRO A 579 -29.09 20.97 -0.08
C PRO A 579 -29.83 22.03 -0.89
N ALA A 580 -30.60 21.62 -1.90
CA ALA A 580 -31.49 22.55 -2.58
C ALA A 580 -32.31 23.27 -1.51
N ALA A 581 -32.31 24.60 -1.51
CA ALA A 581 -33.13 25.36 -0.58
C ALA A 581 -34.56 24.85 -0.76
N ALA A 582 -35.13 24.28 0.30
CA ALA A 582 -36.52 23.87 0.29
C ALA A 582 -37.33 25.13 -0.07
N ALA A 583 -37.91 25.14 -1.27
CA ALA A 583 -38.88 26.15 -1.64
C ALA A 583 -40.05 25.98 -0.67
N LEU A 584 -40.09 26.87 0.33
CA LEU A 584 -41.24 27.07 1.21
C LEU A 584 -42.35 27.78 0.44
#